data_AF-A0A371G6F9-F1
#
_entry.id   AF-A0A371G6F9-F1
#
_cell.length_a   1.000
_cell.length_b   1.000
_cell.length_c   1.000
_cell.angle_alpha   90.00
_cell.angle_beta   90.00
_cell.angle_gamma   90.00
#
_symmetry.space_group_name_H-M   'P 1'
#
loop_
_entity.id
_entity.type
_entity.pdbx_description
1 polymer ?
#
loop_
_entity_poly.entity_id
_entity_poly.type
_entity_poly.pdbx_seq_one_letter_code
_entity_poly.pdbx_strand_id
1 'polypeptide(L)'
;MKGGVELGGIVSALTRNDDLIADTRQALPKKYRDPKIFSVPCTIGNYTFVDAMLDLGASINVMPTLIYKSLNCGDLEPTRMTIQLAHRSVVQPLGVLEDVLVQVDELIFPADFYVLDMKDETPRKGSTLILGQPFLMTAKTKIDVHAGTLSMEFGDVSPPKLPIELKPLPDHLKYAYLGNEQQFPIIIASNLHQE
;
A
#
# COMPACT_ATOMS: atom_id res chain seq x y z
N MET A 1 58.13 -8.47 -10.94
CA MET A 1 57.08 -7.98 -11.87
C MET A 1 55.97 -7.42 -10.99
N LYS A 2 55.91 -6.10 -10.83
CA LYS A 2 55.02 -5.15 -11.54
C LYS A 2 53.56 -5.26 -11.04
N GLY A 3 53.05 -4.16 -10.48
CA GLY A 3 51.63 -3.98 -10.23
C GLY A 3 51.33 -3.02 -9.08
N GLY A 4 51.57 -1.72 -9.27
CA GLY A 4 50.93 -0.71 -8.44
C GLY A 4 49.50 -0.45 -8.91
N VAL A 5 48.62 -0.02 -8.02
CA VAL A 5 47.47 0.82 -8.34
C VAL A 5 47.21 1.76 -7.16
N GLU A 6 47.22 3.04 -7.48
CA GLU A 6 46.84 4.19 -6.68
C GLU A 6 45.33 4.14 -6.39
N LEU A 7 44.93 4.13 -5.12
CA LEU A 7 43.52 4.32 -4.75
C LEU A 7 43.30 5.80 -4.42
N GLY A 8 42.86 6.51 -5.45
CA GLY A 8 42.31 7.85 -5.33
C GLY A 8 40.99 7.88 -4.56
N GLY A 9 40.62 9.10 -4.16
CA GLY A 9 39.26 9.45 -3.74
C GLY A 9 39.03 9.31 -2.24
N ILE A 10 39.61 10.21 -1.45
CA ILE A 10 39.15 10.45 -0.08
C ILE A 10 37.78 11.12 -0.18
N VAL A 11 36.70 10.38 -0.02
CA VAL A 11 35.39 10.95 0.29
C VAL A 11 35.49 11.45 1.73
N SER A 12 35.56 12.76 1.92
CA SER A 12 35.52 13.38 3.24
C SER A 12 34.17 13.10 3.89
N ALA A 13 34.13 12.04 4.70
CA ALA A 13 33.04 11.80 5.62
C ALA A 13 32.99 12.95 6.64
N LEU A 14 31.78 13.43 6.92
CA LEU A 14 31.49 14.39 8.00
C LEU A 14 32.19 13.93 9.28
N THR A 15 33.26 14.63 9.62
CA THR A 15 34.07 14.41 10.82
C THR A 15 33.19 14.63 12.05
N ARG A 16 33.16 13.63 12.93
CA ARG A 16 32.73 13.82 14.32
C ARG A 16 33.67 14.86 14.95
N ASN A 17 33.09 15.96 15.43
CA ASN A 17 33.80 16.85 16.34
C ASN A 17 33.89 16.14 17.68
N ASP A 18 35.08 15.62 17.99
CA ASP A 18 35.39 14.91 19.24
C ASP A 18 35.89 15.86 20.34
N ASP A 19 35.36 17.08 20.43
CA ASP A 19 35.62 17.96 21.56
C ASP A 19 34.34 18.71 21.95
N LEU A 20 33.97 18.57 23.24
CA LEU A 20 32.84 19.19 23.96
C LEU A 20 31.49 18.47 23.82
N ILE A 21 31.22 17.43 24.64
CA ILE A 21 30.07 17.24 25.58
C ILE A 21 30.32 15.92 26.33
N ALA A 22 30.81 15.98 27.57
CA ALA A 22 31.17 14.82 28.39
C ALA A 22 30.00 14.18 29.16
N ASP A 23 28.73 14.53 28.89
CA ASP A 23 27.59 13.99 29.66
C ASP A 23 26.33 13.62 28.83
N THR A 24 26.46 13.47 27.51
CA THR A 24 25.32 12.99 26.68
C THR A 24 25.83 12.22 25.47
N ARG A 25 26.46 11.05 25.71
CA ARG A 25 26.66 10.06 24.65
C ARG A 25 25.33 9.38 24.35
N GLN A 26 24.41 10.06 23.67
CA GLN A 26 23.37 9.35 22.93
C GLN A 26 24.10 8.46 21.91
N ALA A 27 24.07 7.15 22.16
CA ALA A 27 24.66 6.18 21.24
C ALA A 27 24.07 6.42 19.85
N LEU A 28 24.92 6.47 18.83
CA LEU A 28 24.45 6.64 17.45
C LEU A 28 23.42 5.55 17.11
N PRO A 29 22.35 5.88 16.36
CA PRO A 29 21.40 4.88 15.90
C PRO A 29 22.10 3.70 15.22
N LYS A 30 21.73 2.48 15.62
CA LYS A 30 22.28 1.26 15.05
C LYS A 30 21.75 1.08 13.63
N LYS A 31 22.64 0.82 12.66
CA LYS A 31 22.23 0.38 11.32
C LYS A 31 21.74 -1.07 11.40
N TYR A 32 20.53 -1.31 10.90
CA TYR A 32 19.98 -2.65 10.71
C TYR A 32 20.20 -3.10 9.28
N ARG A 33 20.19 -4.43 9.06
CA ARG A 33 20.26 -5.00 7.71
C ARG A 33 18.96 -4.73 6.97
N ASP A 34 19.03 -4.74 5.65
CA ASP A 34 17.86 -4.66 4.80
C ASP A 34 16.95 -5.89 5.01
N PRO A 35 15.66 -5.71 5.39
CA PRO A 35 14.68 -6.79 5.51
C PRO A 35 14.27 -7.41 4.16
N LYS A 36 14.72 -6.85 3.03
CA LYS A 36 14.40 -7.25 1.65
C LYS A 36 13.00 -6.84 1.20
N ILE A 37 12.03 -7.74 1.29
CA ILE A 37 10.72 -7.62 0.64
C ILE A 37 9.64 -7.98 1.65
N PHE A 38 8.60 -7.15 1.72
CA PHE A 38 7.36 -7.51 2.40
C PHE A 38 6.46 -8.26 1.42
N SER A 39 6.03 -9.45 1.81
CA SER A 39 5.12 -10.27 1.01
C SER A 39 4.11 -10.95 1.91
N VAL A 40 2.94 -11.25 1.34
CA VAL A 40 1.87 -11.99 2.01
C VAL A 40 1.38 -13.13 1.13
N PRO A 41 1.00 -14.27 1.72
CA PRO A 41 0.19 -15.23 1.00
C PRO A 41 -1.19 -14.61 0.73
N CYS A 42 -1.71 -14.81 -0.47
CA CYS A 42 -3.08 -14.41 -0.79
C CYS A 42 -3.71 -15.37 -1.78
N THR A 43 -5.03 -15.37 -1.83
CA THR A 43 -5.80 -16.20 -2.77
C THR A 43 -6.70 -15.31 -3.61
N ILE A 44 -6.72 -15.58 -4.92
CA ILE A 44 -7.65 -14.98 -5.88
C ILE A 44 -8.34 -16.14 -6.59
N GLY A 45 -9.67 -16.21 -6.47
CA GLY A 45 -10.43 -17.35 -6.99
C GLY A 45 -9.92 -18.68 -6.41
N ASN A 46 -9.38 -19.54 -7.27
CA ASN A 46 -8.80 -20.83 -6.90
C ASN A 46 -7.26 -20.85 -6.88
N TYR A 47 -6.60 -19.72 -7.12
CA TYR A 47 -5.15 -19.63 -7.17
C TYR A 47 -4.58 -19.00 -5.91
N THR A 48 -3.63 -19.68 -5.29
CA THR A 48 -2.92 -19.19 -4.10
C THR A 48 -1.53 -18.70 -4.48
N PHE A 49 -1.26 -17.44 -4.18
CA PHE A 49 0.06 -16.84 -4.21
C PHE A 49 0.73 -17.07 -2.87
N VAL A 50 1.94 -17.61 -2.88
CA VAL A 50 2.73 -17.83 -1.66
C VAL A 50 3.34 -16.52 -1.17
N ASP A 51 3.70 -15.63 -2.10
CA ASP A 51 4.52 -14.45 -1.87
C ASP A 51 4.08 -13.25 -2.72
N ALA A 52 2.82 -12.78 -2.58
CA ALA A 52 2.39 -11.54 -3.21
C ALA A 52 3.16 -10.36 -2.61
N MET A 53 3.83 -9.56 -3.44
CA MET A 53 4.70 -8.47 -3.01
C MET A 53 3.88 -7.24 -2.64
N LEU A 54 4.16 -6.69 -1.46
CA LEU A 54 3.61 -5.42 -1.01
C LEU A 54 4.57 -4.29 -1.40
N ASP A 55 4.18 -3.46 -2.36
CA ASP A 55 5.04 -2.41 -2.89
C ASP A 55 4.44 -1.02 -2.69
N LEU A 56 4.96 -0.32 -1.69
CA LEU A 56 4.62 1.09 -1.42
C LEU A 56 5.10 2.04 -2.54
N GLY A 57 6.05 1.62 -3.36
CA GLY A 57 6.53 2.37 -4.53
C GLY A 57 5.66 2.16 -5.77
N ALA A 58 4.81 1.14 -5.80
CA ALA A 58 3.90 0.88 -6.91
C ALA A 58 2.61 1.69 -6.76
N SER A 59 2.32 2.56 -7.72
CA SER A 59 1.08 3.36 -7.75
C SER A 59 -0.16 2.55 -8.21
N ILE A 60 0.03 1.30 -8.62
CA ILE A 60 -1.00 0.40 -9.15
C ILE A 60 -0.77 -1.02 -8.63
N ASN A 61 -1.83 -1.83 -8.64
CA ASN A 61 -1.68 -3.27 -8.49
C ASN A 61 -1.40 -3.89 -9.86
N VAL A 62 -0.54 -4.92 -9.89
CA VAL A 62 -0.12 -5.56 -11.14
C VAL A 62 -0.31 -7.06 -11.07
N MET A 63 -0.95 -7.61 -12.10
CA MET A 63 -1.10 -9.04 -12.30
C MET A 63 -0.30 -9.49 -13.53
N PRO A 64 0.58 -10.49 -13.42
CA PRO A 64 1.26 -11.04 -14.59
C PRO A 64 0.28 -11.73 -15.56
N THR A 65 0.48 -11.56 -16.87
CA THR A 65 -0.36 -12.18 -17.92
C THR A 65 -0.48 -13.69 -17.77
N LEU A 66 0.59 -14.39 -17.39
CA LEU A 66 0.58 -15.85 -17.20
C LEU A 66 -0.41 -16.28 -16.10
N ILE A 67 -0.50 -15.48 -15.05
CA ILE A 67 -1.40 -15.71 -13.92
C ILE A 67 -2.84 -15.41 -14.32
N TYR A 68 -3.09 -14.26 -14.95
CA TYR A 68 -4.41 -13.91 -15.49
C TYR A 68 -4.99 -15.03 -16.38
N LYS A 69 -4.18 -15.54 -17.32
CA LYS A 69 -4.57 -16.65 -18.19
C LYS A 69 -4.89 -17.95 -17.44
N SER A 70 -4.23 -18.18 -16.30
CA SER A 70 -4.44 -19.39 -15.48
C SER A 70 -5.68 -19.28 -14.58
N LEU A 71 -6.00 -18.06 -14.17
CA LEU A 71 -7.11 -17.73 -13.28
C LEU A 71 -8.48 -17.77 -13.98
N ASN A 72 -8.52 -17.60 -15.31
CA ASN A 72 -9.76 -17.47 -16.09
C ASN A 72 -10.73 -16.43 -15.47
N CYS A 73 -10.16 -15.34 -14.95
CA CYS A 73 -10.89 -14.28 -14.26
C CYS A 73 -11.35 -13.23 -15.26
N GLY A 74 -12.64 -13.19 -15.56
CA GLY A 74 -13.32 -12.07 -16.24
C GLY A 74 -12.75 -11.68 -17.61
N ASP A 75 -13.38 -10.67 -18.22
CA ASP A 75 -12.82 -9.98 -19.38
C ASP A 75 -11.97 -8.80 -18.89
N LEU A 76 -10.99 -8.39 -19.71
CA LEU A 76 -10.18 -7.21 -19.42
C LEU A 76 -10.84 -5.95 -19.99
N GLU A 77 -10.97 -4.94 -19.14
CA GLU A 77 -11.39 -3.62 -19.56
C GLU A 77 -10.26 -2.92 -20.34
N PRO A 78 -10.52 -2.43 -21.56
CA PRO A 78 -9.51 -1.76 -22.36
C PRO A 78 -8.99 -0.49 -21.68
N THR A 79 -7.66 -0.35 -21.61
CA THR A 79 -7.03 0.89 -21.12
C THR A 79 -6.06 1.46 -22.14
N ARG A 80 -6.07 2.80 -22.27
CA ARG A 80 -5.10 3.55 -23.07
C ARG A 80 -3.90 4.04 -22.25
N MET A 81 -3.84 3.67 -20.97
CA MET A 81 -2.76 4.03 -20.08
C MET A 81 -1.45 3.36 -20.52
N THR A 82 -0.33 4.06 -20.32
CA THR A 82 1.01 3.47 -20.35
C THR A 82 1.65 3.62 -18.98
N ILE A 83 2.48 2.65 -18.60
CA ILE A 83 3.14 2.62 -17.30
C ILE A 83 4.63 2.76 -17.52
N GLN A 84 5.24 3.66 -16.76
CA GLN A 84 6.69 3.75 -16.68
C GLN A 84 7.18 2.89 -15.52
N LEU A 85 7.98 1.86 -15.82
CA LEU A 85 8.57 1.00 -14.82
C LEU A 85 9.75 1.69 -14.12
N ALA A 86 10.20 1.16 -12.98
CA ALA A 86 11.33 1.72 -12.23
C ALA A 86 12.63 1.82 -13.05
N HIS A 87 12.80 0.94 -14.04
CA HIS A 87 13.93 0.99 -14.99
C HIS A 87 13.68 1.92 -16.18
N ARG A 88 12.67 2.80 -16.08
CA ARG A 88 12.26 3.83 -17.04
C ARG A 88 11.74 3.33 -18.39
N SER A 89 11.63 2.02 -18.59
CA SER A 89 10.90 1.51 -19.74
C SER A 89 9.41 1.84 -19.64
N VAL A 90 8.76 1.91 -20.78
CA VAL A 90 7.33 2.17 -20.89
C VAL A 90 6.67 0.90 -21.39
N VAL A 91 5.65 0.45 -20.67
CA VAL A 91 4.85 -0.73 -21.01
C VAL A 91 3.38 -0.35 -21.13
N GLN A 92 2.67 -1.00 -22.03
CA GLN A 92 1.22 -0.88 -22.13
C GLN A 92 0.58 -2.12 -21.51
N PRO A 93 -0.36 -1.96 -20.56
CA PRO A 93 -1.15 -3.08 -20.06
C PRO A 93 -1.97 -3.72 -21.17
N LEU A 94 -2.24 -5.02 -21.01
CA LEU A 94 -3.25 -5.70 -21.81
C LEU A 94 -4.64 -5.15 -21.54
N GLY A 95 -4.90 -4.75 -20.29
CA GLY A 95 -6.14 -4.17 -19.83
C GLY A 95 -6.16 -4.07 -18.31
N VAL A 96 -7.31 -3.69 -17.77
CA VAL A 96 -7.59 -3.66 -16.34
C VAL A 96 -8.56 -4.79 -16.02
N LEU A 97 -8.27 -5.53 -14.95
CA LEU A 97 -9.18 -6.50 -14.37
C LEU A 97 -9.78 -5.87 -13.11
N GLU A 98 -11.07 -5.52 -13.17
CA GLU A 98 -11.77 -4.79 -12.11
C GLU A 98 -12.42 -5.73 -11.08
N ASP A 99 -12.64 -5.23 -9.87
CA ASP A 99 -13.40 -5.88 -8.79
C ASP A 99 -12.90 -7.29 -8.39
N VAL A 100 -11.59 -7.50 -8.44
CA VAL A 100 -10.99 -8.78 -8.06
C VAL A 100 -10.98 -8.93 -6.54
N LEU A 101 -11.56 -10.03 -6.06
CA LEU A 101 -11.51 -10.37 -4.64
C LEU A 101 -10.18 -11.04 -4.29
N VAL A 102 -9.41 -10.37 -3.44
CA VAL A 102 -8.14 -10.85 -2.91
C VAL A 102 -8.35 -11.23 -1.45
N GLN A 103 -8.17 -12.51 -1.15
CA GLN A 103 -8.22 -13.02 0.21
C GLN A 103 -6.82 -13.04 0.81
N VAL A 104 -6.63 -12.38 1.96
CA VAL A 104 -5.43 -12.45 2.79
C VAL A 104 -5.87 -12.95 4.16
N ASP A 105 -5.40 -14.13 4.54
CA ASP A 105 -5.90 -14.88 5.70
C ASP A 105 -7.43 -15.03 5.65
N GLU A 106 -8.14 -14.44 6.61
CA GLU A 106 -9.61 -14.46 6.72
C GLU A 106 -10.27 -13.21 6.12
N LEU A 107 -9.47 -12.22 5.70
CA LEU A 107 -9.95 -10.94 5.18
C LEU A 107 -10.04 -10.98 3.66
N ILE A 108 -11.10 -10.39 3.10
CA ILE A 108 -11.32 -10.30 1.66
C ILE A 108 -11.39 -8.83 1.27
N PHE A 109 -10.56 -8.43 0.31
CA PHE A 109 -10.46 -7.05 -0.18
C PHE A 109 -10.74 -7.00 -1.68
N PRO A 110 -11.54 -6.04 -2.16
CA PRO A 110 -11.66 -5.77 -3.58
C PRO A 110 -10.41 -5.02 -4.09
N ALA A 111 -9.97 -5.33 -5.30
CA ALA A 111 -8.86 -4.64 -5.94
C ALA A 111 -8.94 -4.75 -7.46
N ASP A 112 -8.54 -3.68 -8.14
CA ASP A 112 -8.33 -3.69 -9.58
C ASP A 112 -6.87 -3.99 -9.89
N PHE A 113 -6.63 -4.73 -10.97
CA PHE A 113 -5.30 -5.13 -11.41
C PHE A 113 -5.02 -4.72 -12.85
N TYR A 114 -3.87 -4.10 -13.07
CA TYR A 114 -3.35 -3.91 -14.43
C TYR A 114 -2.63 -5.18 -14.86
N VAL A 115 -3.07 -5.79 -15.96
CA VAL A 115 -2.46 -7.03 -16.46
C VAL A 115 -1.29 -6.71 -17.37
N LEU A 116 -0.08 -7.08 -16.94
CA LEU A 116 1.17 -6.80 -17.66
C LEU A 116 1.86 -8.08 -18.13
N ASP A 117 2.41 -8.03 -19.35
CA ASP A 117 3.30 -9.07 -19.85
C ASP A 117 4.70 -8.90 -19.23
N MET A 118 4.90 -9.56 -18.10
CA MET A 118 6.21 -9.68 -17.46
C MET A 118 6.98 -10.82 -18.12
N LYS A 119 8.18 -10.53 -18.61
CA LYS A 119 9.07 -11.55 -19.17
C LYS A 119 9.61 -12.43 -18.04
N ASP A 120 8.96 -13.56 -17.78
CA ASP A 120 9.46 -14.58 -16.86
C ASP A 120 9.42 -15.96 -17.51
N GLU A 121 10.58 -16.62 -17.51
CA GLU A 121 10.82 -17.91 -18.16
C GLU A 121 10.06 -19.07 -17.49
N THR A 122 9.54 -18.91 -16.27
CA THR A 122 8.66 -19.91 -15.63
C THR A 122 7.73 -19.30 -14.56
N PRO A 123 6.48 -19.80 -14.43
CA PRO A 123 5.50 -19.31 -13.46
C PRO A 123 5.85 -19.59 -11.99
N ARG A 124 6.91 -20.37 -11.71
CA ARG A 124 7.29 -20.78 -10.34
C ARG A 124 8.25 -19.84 -9.64
N LYS A 125 8.82 -18.83 -10.30
CA LYS A 125 9.90 -18.02 -9.70
C LYS A 125 9.92 -16.52 -10.06
N GLY A 126 9.08 -16.07 -10.99
CA GLY A 126 9.04 -14.66 -11.43
C GLY A 126 7.65 -14.01 -11.42
N SER A 127 6.57 -14.80 -11.36
CA SER A 127 5.20 -14.30 -11.51
C SER A 127 4.59 -13.80 -10.19
N THR A 128 5.30 -12.94 -9.48
CA THR A 128 4.81 -12.37 -8.23
C THR A 128 3.71 -11.34 -8.52
N LEU A 129 2.55 -11.51 -7.88
CA LEU A 129 1.49 -10.50 -7.84
C LEU A 129 2.02 -9.27 -7.09
N ILE A 130 1.85 -8.07 -7.65
CA ILE A 130 2.23 -6.82 -6.98
C ILE A 130 0.99 -6.14 -6.44
N LEU A 131 0.95 -5.97 -5.13
CA LEU A 131 -0.07 -5.23 -4.40
C LEU A 131 0.50 -3.84 -4.09
N GLY A 132 0.08 -2.87 -4.89
CA GLY A 132 0.55 -1.49 -4.80
C GLY A 132 -0.23 -0.66 -3.79
N GLN A 133 0.01 0.65 -3.82
CA GLN A 133 -0.67 1.63 -2.97
C GLN A 133 -2.20 1.49 -2.99
N PRO A 134 -2.90 1.26 -4.13
CA PRO A 134 -4.35 1.12 -4.11
C PRO A 134 -4.84 0.00 -3.19
N PHE A 135 -4.26 -1.20 -3.31
CA PHE A 135 -4.59 -2.31 -2.41
C PHE A 135 -4.21 -2.00 -0.96
N LEU A 136 -3.01 -1.45 -0.74
CA LEU A 136 -2.52 -1.13 0.60
C LEU A 136 -3.39 -0.09 1.31
N MET A 137 -3.96 0.86 0.58
CA MET A 137 -4.94 1.83 1.09
C MET A 137 -6.25 1.15 1.44
N THR A 138 -6.79 0.31 0.55
CA THR A 138 -8.03 -0.45 0.79
C THR A 138 -7.92 -1.33 2.02
N ALA A 139 -6.80 -2.01 2.19
CA ALA A 139 -6.54 -2.92 3.31
C ALA A 139 -6.06 -2.21 4.59
N LYS A 140 -5.98 -0.86 4.59
CA LYS A 140 -5.46 -0.04 5.68
C LYS A 140 -4.14 -0.59 6.24
N THR A 141 -3.25 -0.97 5.34
CA THR A 141 -2.05 -1.74 5.67
C THR A 141 -1.08 -0.93 6.53
N LYS A 142 -0.63 -1.50 7.65
CA LYS A 142 0.42 -0.96 8.52
C LYS A 142 1.63 -1.89 8.49
N ILE A 143 2.80 -1.34 8.15
CA ILE A 143 4.07 -2.06 8.09
C ILE A 143 4.99 -1.52 9.17
N ASP A 144 5.34 -2.35 10.16
CA ASP A 144 6.43 -2.06 11.08
C ASP A 144 7.70 -2.74 10.56
N VAL A 145 8.57 -1.94 9.95
CA VAL A 145 9.82 -2.41 9.34
C VAL A 145 10.82 -2.90 10.39
N HIS A 146 10.83 -2.29 11.58
CA HIS A 146 11.76 -2.66 12.63
C HIS A 146 11.34 -3.95 13.32
N ALA A 147 10.04 -4.10 13.62
CA ALA A 147 9.48 -5.33 14.18
C ALA A 147 9.33 -6.45 13.14
N GLY A 148 9.36 -6.14 11.85
CA GLY A 148 9.10 -7.09 10.77
C GLY A 148 7.66 -7.58 10.77
N THR A 149 6.72 -6.72 11.17
CA THR A 149 5.30 -7.06 11.28
C THR A 149 4.45 -6.26 10.31
N LEU A 150 3.29 -6.81 9.99
CA LEU A 150 2.33 -6.28 9.06
C LEU A 150 0.93 -6.51 9.64
N SER A 151 0.04 -5.53 9.47
CA SER A 151 -1.39 -5.71 9.77
C SER A 151 -2.24 -5.08 8.68
N MET A 152 -3.43 -5.65 8.48
CA MET A 152 -4.46 -5.18 7.56
C MET A 152 -5.80 -5.18 8.31
N GLU A 153 -6.66 -4.23 7.99
CA GLU A 153 -7.98 -4.06 8.61
C GLU A 153 -8.96 -3.46 7.59
N PHE A 154 -10.23 -3.90 7.61
CA PHE A 154 -11.30 -3.24 6.87
C PHE A 154 -12.43 -2.85 7.82
N GLY A 155 -13.11 -1.74 7.49
CA GLY A 155 -14.10 -1.12 8.36
C GLY A 155 -13.52 -0.01 9.24
N ASP A 156 -14.26 1.07 9.38
CA ASP A 156 -14.08 2.02 10.48
C ASP A 156 -14.93 1.53 11.64
N VAL A 157 -14.39 0.68 12.51
CA VAL A 157 -14.83 0.72 13.91
C VAL A 157 -13.92 1.67 14.68
N SER A 158 -13.71 2.84 14.10
CA SER A 158 -13.39 4.03 14.87
C SER A 158 -14.41 5.08 14.46
N PRO A 159 -15.08 5.75 15.43
CA PRO A 159 -15.81 6.97 15.16
C PRO A 159 -15.03 7.86 14.19
N PRO A 160 -15.68 8.65 13.31
CA PRO A 160 -15.00 9.72 12.62
C PRO A 160 -14.33 10.59 13.69
N LYS A 161 -13.02 10.40 13.87
CA LYS A 161 -12.21 11.10 14.85
C LYS A 161 -11.64 12.33 14.18
N LEU A 162 -12.54 13.12 13.61
CA LEU A 162 -12.30 14.50 13.22
C LEU A 162 -13.35 15.31 13.98
N PRO A 163 -12.99 16.38 14.71
CA PRO A 163 -13.98 17.36 15.11
C PRO A 163 -14.58 17.91 13.81
N ILE A 164 -15.78 17.45 13.45
CA ILE A 164 -16.53 18.07 12.36
C ILE A 164 -16.84 19.48 12.86
N GLU A 165 -16.11 20.49 12.41
CA GLU A 165 -16.48 21.89 12.62
C GLU A 165 -17.77 22.15 11.83
N LEU A 166 -18.90 21.93 12.51
CA LEU A 166 -20.22 22.17 11.94
C LEU A 166 -20.40 23.67 11.73
N LYS A 167 -20.84 24.04 10.52
CA LYS A 167 -21.17 25.43 10.20
C LYS A 167 -22.47 25.82 10.93
N PRO A 168 -22.62 27.09 11.36
CA PRO A 168 -23.88 27.57 11.90
C PRO A 168 -24.99 27.39 10.86
N LEU A 169 -26.11 26.81 11.28
CA LEU A 169 -27.30 26.63 10.45
C LEU A 169 -28.28 27.79 10.68
N PRO A 170 -29.13 28.12 9.69
CA PRO A 170 -30.28 28.99 9.89
C PRO A 170 -31.25 28.44 10.95
N ASP A 171 -31.98 29.30 11.66
CA ASP A 171 -32.82 28.97 12.83
C ASP A 171 -33.91 27.90 12.59
N HIS A 172 -34.31 27.68 11.34
CA HIS A 172 -35.30 26.67 10.95
C HIS A 172 -34.69 25.27 10.74
N LEU A 173 -33.37 25.12 10.84
CA LEU A 173 -32.64 23.87 10.70
C LEU A 173 -31.82 23.59 11.97
N LYS A 174 -31.74 22.32 12.34
CA LYS A 174 -30.88 21.85 13.43
C LYS A 174 -30.15 20.59 13.02
N TYR A 175 -29.01 20.36 13.65
CA TYR A 175 -28.36 19.06 13.58
C TYR A 175 -29.09 18.06 14.47
N ALA A 176 -29.34 16.88 13.94
CA ALA A 176 -29.67 15.69 14.71
C ALA A 176 -28.59 14.63 14.44
N TYR A 177 -28.52 13.60 15.27
CA TYR A 177 -27.45 12.63 15.21
C TYR A 177 -28.01 11.22 15.12
N LEU A 178 -27.54 10.46 14.12
CA LEU A 178 -27.91 9.06 13.89
C LEU A 178 -26.80 8.11 14.33
N GLY A 179 -27.18 6.84 14.51
CA GLY A 179 -26.29 5.74 14.89
C GLY A 179 -26.30 5.45 16.40
N ASN A 180 -25.77 4.29 16.77
CA ASN A 180 -25.79 3.77 18.14
C ASN A 180 -25.09 4.69 19.16
N GLU A 181 -24.26 5.61 18.69
CA GLU A 181 -23.53 6.60 19.50
C GLU A 181 -23.76 8.05 19.05
N GLN A 182 -24.85 8.35 18.32
CA GLN A 182 -25.14 9.71 17.83
C GLN A 182 -23.98 10.31 17.03
N GLN A 183 -23.44 9.51 16.10
CA GLN A 183 -22.17 9.78 15.46
C GLN A 183 -22.30 10.48 14.10
N PHE A 184 -23.44 10.33 13.44
CA PHE A 184 -23.65 10.84 12.09
C PHE A 184 -24.56 12.08 12.12
N PRO A 185 -24.03 13.30 11.95
CA PRO A 185 -24.86 14.51 11.92
C PRO A 185 -25.71 14.53 10.65
N ILE A 186 -27.01 14.71 10.83
CA ILE A 186 -27.99 14.99 9.78
C ILE A 186 -28.61 16.37 10.02
N ILE A 187 -29.10 17.02 8.96
CA ILE A 187 -29.81 18.31 9.07
C ILE A 187 -31.30 18.03 8.99
N ILE A 188 -32.05 18.45 10.01
CA ILE A 188 -33.50 18.32 10.07
C ILE A 188 -34.15 19.68 10.34
N ALA A 189 -35.43 19.82 10.00
CA ALA A 189 -36.19 21.01 10.36
C ALA A 189 -36.35 21.11 11.89
N SER A 190 -36.17 22.30 12.45
CA SER A 190 -36.19 22.50 13.90
C SER A 190 -37.56 22.24 14.53
N ASN A 191 -38.64 22.33 13.73
CA ASN A 191 -40.04 22.11 14.09
C ASN A 191 -40.52 20.65 13.94
N LEU A 192 -39.66 19.70 13.56
CA LEU A 192 -39.99 18.27 13.65
C LEU A 192 -40.11 17.89 15.13
N HIS A 193 -41.36 17.71 15.59
CA HIS A 193 -41.69 17.12 16.87
C HIS A 193 -41.73 15.60 16.75
N GLN A 194 -41.18 14.93 17.75
CA GLN A 194 -41.24 13.48 17.88
C GLN A 194 -42.66 13.12 18.32
N GLU A 195 -43.41 12.41 17.48
CA GLU A 195 -44.66 11.76 17.91
C GLU A 195 -44.36 10.64 18.93
#